data_AF-A0A2N1W9Z7-F1
#
_entry.id   AF-A0A2N1W9Z7-F1
#
_cell.length_a   1.000
_cell.length_b   1.000
_cell.length_c   1.000
_cell.angle_alpha   90.00
_cell.angle_beta   90.00
_cell.angle_gamma   90.00
#
_symmetry.space_group_name_H-M   'P 1'
#
loop_
_entity.id
_entity.type
_entity.pdbx_description
1 polymer ?
#
loop_
_entity_poly.entity_id
_entity_poly.type
_entity_poly.pdbx_seq_one_letter_code
_entity_poly.pdbx_strand_id
1 'polypeptide(L)'
;MTNPPSDTIDLANADHMGDLARGGTNWSVHLETRQDGPVTAGRVHFVAGEVRRSSSWIFREWTAQDVRSRFAEFSPLELWRLLESLS
;
A
#
# COMPACT_ATOMS: atom_id res chain seq x y z
N MET A 1 21.33 9.22 -12.09
CA MET A 1 20.28 8.30 -11.63
C MET A 1 19.17 9.18 -11.06
N THR A 2 18.11 9.43 -11.83
CA THR A 2 16.97 10.24 -11.38
C THR A 2 16.17 9.41 -10.39
N ASN A 3 16.17 9.82 -9.12
CA ASN A 3 15.24 9.27 -8.13
C ASN A 3 13.82 9.46 -8.67
N PRO A 4 12.98 8.42 -8.79
CA PRO A 4 11.59 8.63 -9.16
C PRO A 4 10.94 9.57 -8.13
N PRO A 5 10.02 10.46 -8.55
CA PRO A 5 9.30 11.29 -7.61
C PRO A 5 8.60 10.38 -6.59
N SER A 6 8.64 10.74 -5.30
CA SER A 6 8.21 9.90 -4.18
C SER A 6 6.73 9.43 -4.22
N ASP A 7 5.96 9.95 -5.18
CA ASP A 7 4.59 9.56 -5.55
C ASP A 7 4.48 8.46 -6.61
N THR A 8 5.59 8.06 -7.24
CA THR A 8 5.58 6.93 -8.17
C THR A 8 5.64 5.65 -7.35
N ILE A 9 4.51 4.95 -7.32
CA ILE A 9 4.42 3.60 -6.77
C ILE A 9 5.36 2.72 -7.60
N ASP A 10 6.28 2.03 -6.93
CA ASP A 10 7.04 0.98 -7.58
C ASP A 10 6.17 -0.28 -7.69
N LEU A 11 5.16 -0.23 -8.57
CA LEU A 11 4.23 -1.34 -8.79
C LEU A 11 4.92 -2.61 -9.26
N ALA A 12 6.13 -2.52 -9.82
CA ALA A 12 6.92 -3.69 -10.20
C ALA A 12 7.42 -4.48 -8.98
N ASN A 13 7.57 -3.80 -7.83
CA ASN A 13 8.03 -4.39 -6.57
C ASN A 13 6.96 -4.38 -5.46
N ALA A 14 5.72 -3.97 -5.78
CA ALA A 14 4.61 -4.01 -4.86
C ALA A 14 3.78 -5.29 -5.02
N ASP A 15 3.45 -5.94 -3.92
CA ASP A 15 2.64 -7.15 -3.94
C ASP A 15 1.17 -6.79 -4.18
N HIS A 16 0.49 -7.47 -5.12
CA HIS A 16 -0.96 -7.35 -5.27
C HIS A 16 -1.63 -8.15 -4.15
N MET A 17 -2.48 -7.47 -3.38
CA MET A 17 -3.10 -8.03 -2.18
C MET A 17 -4.61 -8.24 -2.34
N GLY A 18 -5.18 -7.85 -3.48
CA GLY A 18 -6.59 -8.04 -3.79
C GLY A 18 -7.21 -6.82 -4.46
N ASP A 19 -8.53 -6.83 -4.57
CA ASP A 19 -9.28 -5.79 -5.26
C ASP A 19 -10.45 -5.28 -4.39
N LEU A 20 -10.83 -4.02 -4.60
CA LEU A 20 -11.91 -3.35 -3.89
C LEU A 20 -12.85 -2.66 -4.88
N ALA A 21 -14.10 -3.13 -4.94
CA ALA A 21 -15.18 -2.41 -5.61
C ALA A 21 -15.77 -1.33 -4.68
N ARG A 22 -15.60 -0.05 -5.02
CA ARG A 22 -16.15 1.07 -4.23
C ARG A 22 -16.48 2.27 -5.11
N GLY A 23 -17.69 2.83 -4.91
CA GLY A 23 -18.12 4.05 -5.60
C GLY A 23 -18.14 3.94 -7.13
N GLY A 24 -18.48 2.76 -7.65
CA GLY A 24 -18.46 2.49 -9.11
C GLY A 24 -17.06 2.29 -9.71
N THR A 25 -16.01 2.30 -8.89
CA THR A 25 -14.62 2.06 -9.31
C THR A 25 -14.13 0.73 -8.74
N ASN A 26 -13.40 -0.05 -9.55
CA ASN A 26 -12.67 -1.22 -9.07
C ASN A 26 -11.20 -0.84 -8.85
N TRP A 27 -10.74 -0.99 -7.62
CA TRP A 27 -9.39 -0.62 -7.20
C TRP A 27 -8.55 -1.87 -7.01
N SER A 28 -7.41 -1.95 -7.68
CA SER A 28 -6.39 -2.93 -7.33
C SER A 28 -5.61 -2.42 -6.12
N VAL A 29 -5.46 -3.29 -5.13
CA VAL A 29 -4.83 -2.97 -3.86
C VAL A 29 -3.44 -3.60 -3.82
N HIS A 30 -2.44 -2.77 -3.59
CA HIS A 30 -1.04 -3.20 -3.57
C HIS A 30 -0.37 -2.80 -2.26
N LEU A 31 0.57 -3.63 -1.80
CA LEU A 31 1.44 -3.35 -0.68
C LEU A 31 2.86 -3.12 -1.21
N GLU A 32 3.37 -1.91 -1.02
CA GLU A 32 4.77 -1.58 -1.25
C GLU A 32 5.52 -1.73 0.08
N THR A 33 6.67 -2.38 0.05
CA THR A 33 7.57 -2.48 1.22
C THR A 33 8.90 -1.81 0.91
N ARG A 34 9.49 -1.17 1.93
CA ARG A 34 10.78 -0.50 1.82
C ARG A 34 11.53 -0.66 3.13
N GLN A 35 12.84 -0.90 3.04
CA GLN A 35 13.68 -0.90 4.23
C GLN A 35 13.83 0.51 4.79
N ASP A 36 13.59 0.66 6.10
CA ASP A 36 13.64 1.91 6.85
C ASP A 36 14.47 1.71 8.12
N GLY A 37 15.78 1.78 7.96
CA GLY A 37 16.74 1.46 9.04
C GLY A 37 16.64 -0.02 9.46
N PRO A 38 16.44 -0.31 10.75
CA PRO A 38 16.36 -1.69 11.25
C PRO A 38 15.00 -2.36 11.02
N VAL A 39 14.01 -1.61 10.52
CA VAL A 39 12.65 -2.10 10.28
C VAL A 39 12.32 -2.04 8.79
N THR A 40 11.28 -2.75 8.40
CA THR A 40 10.62 -2.65 7.10
C THR A 40 9.36 -1.82 7.25
N ALA A 41 9.23 -0.80 6.40
CA ALA A 41 8.05 0.01 6.29
C ALA A 41 7.14 -0.49 5.16
N GLY A 42 5.82 -0.44 5.35
CA GLY A 42 4.82 -0.78 4.35
C GLY A 42 3.87 0.39 4.06
N ARG A 43 3.57 0.56 2.78
CA ARG A 43 2.64 1.57 2.25
C ARG A 43 1.59 0.88 1.39
N VAL A 44 0.33 1.23 1.60
CA VAL A 44 -0.80 0.67 0.85
C VAL A 44 -1.14 1.58 -0.31
N HIS A 45 -1.45 0.97 -1.44
CA HIS A 45 -1.83 1.65 -2.66
C HIS A 45 -3.15 1.12 -3.19
N PHE A 46 -4.03 2.03 -3.58
CA PHE A 46 -5.24 1.75 -4.34
C PHE A 46 -5.07 2.37 -5.72
N VAL A 47 -5.17 1.55 -6.76
CA VAL A 47 -4.94 1.96 -8.15
C VAL A 47 -6.17 1.64 -9.00
N ALA A 48 -6.66 2.62 -9.73
CA ALA A 48 -7.74 2.46 -10.71
C ALA A 48 -7.43 3.30 -11.96
N GLY A 49 -6.82 2.66 -12.96
CA GLY A 49 -6.31 3.35 -14.14
C GLY A 49 -5.25 4.39 -13.76
N GLU A 50 -5.51 5.66 -14.05
CA GLU A 50 -4.63 6.78 -13.69
C GLU A 50 -4.86 7.32 -12.27
N VAL A 51 -5.99 6.99 -11.65
CA VAL A 51 -6.32 7.47 -10.30
C VAL A 51 -5.64 6.58 -9.27
N ARG A 52 -4.98 7.22 -8.30
CA ARG A 52 -4.25 6.55 -7.24
C ARG A 52 -4.58 7.16 -5.89
N ARG A 53 -4.65 6.32 -4.87
CA ARG A 53 -4.63 6.73 -3.46
C ARG A 53 -3.62 5.88 -2.73
N SER A 54 -2.89 6.46 -1.79
CA SER A 54 -1.95 5.70 -0.97
C SER A 54 -1.92 6.20 0.46
N SER A 55 -1.56 5.31 1.38
CA SER A 55 -1.27 5.70 2.76
C SER A 55 0.12 6.33 2.87
N SER A 56 0.44 6.87 4.04
CA SER A 56 1.84 7.01 4.45
C SER A 56 2.48 5.63 4.73
N TRP A 57 3.76 5.59 5.08
CA TRP A 57 4.48 4.40 5.54
C TRP A 57 4.05 4.02 6.97
N ILE A 58 2.90 3.34 7.10
CA ILE A 58 2.20 3.12 8.38
C ILE A 58 2.36 1.70 8.94
N PHE A 59 2.77 0.73 8.12
CA PHE A 59 3.14 -0.60 8.60
C PHE A 59 4.62 -0.56 8.92
N ARG A 60 5.03 -0.80 10.17
CA ARG A 60 6.44 -0.81 10.56
C ARG A 60 6.71 -2.08 11.34
N GLU A 61 7.32 -3.05 10.68
CA GLU A 61 7.61 -4.37 11.22
C GLU A 61 9.08 -4.73 11.00
N TRP A 62 9.57 -5.79 11.65
CA TRP A 62 10.98 -6.16 11.55
C TRP A 62 11.36 -6.65 10.15
N THR A 63 10.47 -7.37 9.48
CA THR A 63 10.71 -7.92 8.13
C THR A 63 9.59 -7.58 7.15
N ALA A 64 9.89 -7.64 5.86
CA ALA A 64 8.86 -7.52 4.81
C ALA A 64 7.78 -8.61 4.93
N GLN A 65 8.15 -9.80 5.41
CA GLN A 65 7.19 -10.88 5.65
C GLN A 65 6.21 -10.54 6.77
N ASP A 66 6.69 -9.88 7.83
CA ASP A 66 5.84 -9.43 8.94
C ASP A 66 4.90 -8.32 8.47
N VAL A 67 5.39 -7.37 7.64
CA VAL A 67 4.55 -6.35 7.01
C VAL A 67 3.43 -6.98 6.18
N ARG A 68 3.76 -7.98 5.35
CA ARG A 68 2.77 -8.72 4.52
C ARG A 68 1.76 -9.46 5.38
N SER A 69 2.22 -10.13 6.44
CA SER A 69 1.37 -10.89 7.36
C SER A 69 0.39 -9.95 8.07
N ARG A 70 0.88 -8.82 8.60
CA ARG A 70 0.03 -7.82 9.26
C ARG A 70 -0.93 -7.15 8.29
N PHE A 71 -0.54 -6.94 7.03
CA PHE A 71 -1.45 -6.43 6.01
C PHE A 71 -2.58 -7.43 5.72
N ALA A 72 -2.26 -8.73 5.61
CA ALA A 72 -3.23 -9.77 5.30
C ALA A 72 -4.31 -9.96 6.37
N GLU A 73 -4.13 -9.39 7.57
CA GLU A 73 -5.15 -9.32 8.62
C GLU A 73 -6.30 -8.35 8.30
N PHE A 74 -6.11 -7.43 7.34
CA PHE A 74 -7.11 -6.44 6.96
C PHE A 74 -7.71 -6.75 5.58
N SER A 75 -9.02 -6.58 5.47
CA SER A 75 -9.67 -6.54 4.16
C SER A 75 -9.32 -5.25 3.40
N PRO A 76 -9.38 -5.26 2.05
CA PRO A 76 -9.24 -4.06 1.22
C PRO A 76 -10.13 -2.88 1.66
N LEU A 77 -11.34 -3.17 2.16
CA LEU A 77 -12.28 -2.16 2.65
C LEU A 77 -11.81 -1.51 3.96
N GLU A 78 -11.27 -2.30 4.89
CA GLU A 78 -10.73 -1.78 6.17
C GLU A 78 -9.51 -0.90 5.93
N LEU A 79 -8.64 -1.29 5.00
CA LEU A 79 -7.49 -0.49 4.59
C LEU A 79 -7.91 0.83 3.93
N TRP A 80 -8.98 0.81 3.14
CA TRP A 80 -9.52 2.04 2.56
C TRP A 80 -10.06 2.99 3.65
N ARG A 81 -10.79 2.45 4.65
CA ARG A 81 -11.28 3.24 5.78
C ARG A 81 -10.13 3.80 6.61
N LEU A 82 -9.05 3.03 6.80
CA LEU A 82 -7.84 3.50 7.46
C LEU A 82 -7.24 4.69 6.70
N LEU A 83 -7.13 4.60 5.37
CA LEU A 83 -6.66 5.70 4.52
C LEU A 83 -7.54 6.95 4.68
N GLU A 84 -8.88 6.79 4.65
CA GLU A 84 -9.82 7.90 4.88
C GLU A 84 -9.67 8.53 6.27
N SER A 85 -9.31 7.75 7.30
CA SER A 85 -9.13 8.25 8.67
C SER A 85 -7.83 9.02 8.90
N LEU A 86 -6.84 8.84 8.02
CA LEU A 86 -5.54 9.50 8.07
C LEU A 86 -5.48 10.78 7.21
N SER A 87 -6.57 11.10 6.51
CA SER A 87 -6.70 12.21 5.55
C SER A 87 -7.24 13.48 6.22
#